data_AF-A0A7W0F4C2-F1
#
_entry.id   AF-A0A7W0F4C2-F1
#
_cell.length_a   1.000
_cell.length_b   1.000
_cell.length_c   1.000
_cell.angle_alpha   90.00
_cell.angle_beta   90.00
_cell.angle_gamma   90.00
#
_symmetry.space_group_name_H-M   'P 1'
#
loop_
_entity.id
_entity.type
_entity.pdbx_description
1 polymer ?
#
loop_
_entity_poly.entity_id
_entity_poly.type
_entity_poly.pdbx_seq_one_letter_code
_entity_poly.pdbx_strand_id
1 'polypeptide(L)'
;MLFLTRIEMLPAALWFVLYIAYKDRKDKKIMISDLLLFLIPIAVFTALILYHNWYRFGKIIMDARVAMAIPQEPERSFLNGLYKVLLDGETGFFFFNPVLVFFIGGLFFLKKKKALILPAIIALQTILLLIVLNRIDGRWCWGTRFLMGVLPFFALITVFFLKENKNKILSYFFYTLFFISFTFQLSAVIANPMNFFLQPLHKNQVIHQLKQASQCLTKPSPRIEKGRTYTQVWRARHFDGLDFWFLNLRAMGIRARYWLPPVLLLVFINLYSAAKLFRKKGPAT
;
A
#
# COMPACT_ATOMS: atom_id res chain seq x y z
N MET A 1 10.98 12.30 5.89
CA MET A 1 12.03 11.30 6.22
C MET A 1 11.61 9.84 5.91
N LEU A 2 10.67 9.60 4.98
CA LEU A 2 10.11 8.27 4.68
C LEU A 2 10.40 7.75 3.26
N PHE A 3 10.95 8.59 2.37
CA PHE A 3 11.09 8.28 0.94
C PHE A 3 12.38 7.53 0.57
N LEU A 4 13.41 7.55 1.41
CA LEU A 4 14.70 6.88 1.12
C LEU A 4 15.05 5.73 2.08
N THR A 5 14.23 5.47 3.09
CA THR A 5 14.41 4.30 3.98
C THR A 5 13.92 3.00 3.36
N ARG A 6 13.49 3.03 2.09
CA ARG A 6 12.94 1.88 1.38
C ARG A 6 13.83 1.60 0.17
N ILE A 7 14.73 0.64 0.32
CA ILE A 7 15.60 0.09 -0.74
C ILE A 7 14.78 -0.24 -1.99
N GLU A 8 13.50 -0.55 -1.83
CA GLU A 8 12.53 -0.80 -2.90
C GLU A 8 12.33 0.39 -3.87
N MET A 9 12.70 1.61 -3.48
CA MET A 9 12.61 2.81 -4.33
C MET A 9 13.90 3.08 -5.12
N LEU A 10 15.03 2.44 -4.79
CA LEU A 10 16.28 2.59 -5.55
C LEU A 10 16.09 2.25 -7.04
N PRO A 11 15.34 1.20 -7.41
CA PRO A 11 15.12 0.90 -8.82
C PRO A 11 14.28 1.95 -9.53
N ALA A 12 13.38 2.65 -8.83
CA ALA A 12 12.67 3.79 -9.40
C ALA A 12 13.63 4.97 -9.68
N ALA A 13 14.57 5.25 -8.77
CA ALA A 13 15.60 6.27 -8.98
C ALA A 13 16.48 5.94 -10.20
N LEU A 14 16.83 4.67 -10.41
CA LEU A 14 17.55 4.23 -11.61
C LEU A 14 16.77 4.58 -12.89
N TRP A 15 15.46 4.33 -12.93
CA TRP A 15 14.65 4.68 -14.09
C TRP A 15 14.57 6.19 -14.35
N PHE A 16 14.53 7.01 -13.30
CA PHE A 16 14.61 8.46 -13.46
C PHE A 16 15.96 8.91 -14.02
N VAL A 17 17.06 8.35 -13.53
CA VAL A 17 18.41 8.63 -14.07
C VAL A 17 18.49 8.27 -15.55
N LEU A 18 18.04 7.07 -15.92
CA LEU A 18 18.01 6.63 -17.32
C LEU A 18 17.10 7.51 -18.17
N TYR A 19 15.97 7.95 -17.63
CA TYR A 19 15.04 8.84 -18.32
C TYR A 19 15.65 10.22 -18.59
N ILE A 20 16.27 10.85 -17.58
CA ILE A 20 16.95 12.14 -17.72
C ILE A 20 18.08 12.02 -18.73
N ALA A 21 18.93 10.98 -18.59
CA ALA A 21 20.02 10.72 -19.51
C ALA A 21 19.54 10.53 -20.96
N TYR A 22 18.43 9.83 -21.16
CA TYR A 22 17.83 9.64 -22.48
C TYR A 22 17.22 10.93 -23.05
N LYS A 23 16.46 11.66 -22.23
CA LYS A 23 15.75 12.89 -22.61
C LYS A 23 16.73 13.97 -23.06
N ASP A 24 17.78 14.19 -22.29
CA ASP A 24 18.72 15.31 -22.47
C ASP A 24 20.02 14.89 -23.17
N ARG A 25 20.07 13.69 -23.78
CA ARG A 25 21.25 13.10 -24.46
C ARG A 25 21.93 13.98 -25.51
N LYS A 26 21.22 14.97 -26.06
CA LYS A 26 21.76 15.89 -27.08
C LYS A 26 22.60 17.01 -26.47
N ASP A 27 22.30 17.42 -25.24
CA ASP A 27 23.01 18.48 -24.53
C ASP A 27 23.59 17.91 -23.24
N LYS A 28 24.88 17.55 -23.29
CA LYS A 28 25.58 16.95 -22.15
C LYS A 28 25.60 17.86 -20.92
N LYS A 29 25.63 19.19 -21.09
CA LYS A 29 25.70 20.14 -19.98
C LYS A 29 24.38 20.16 -19.22
N ILE A 30 23.27 20.23 -19.94
CA ILE A 30 21.92 20.15 -19.35
C ILE A 30 21.71 18.79 -18.68
N MET A 31 22.06 17.70 -19.37
CA MET A 31 21.93 16.35 -18.83
C MET A 31 22.69 16.18 -17.50
N ILE A 32 23.96 16.62 -17.42
CA ILE A 32 24.75 16.54 -16.19
C ILE A 32 24.12 17.40 -15.08
N SER A 33 23.67 18.61 -15.41
CA SER A 33 23.00 19.50 -14.45
C SER A 33 21.74 18.84 -13.87
N ASP A 34 20.86 18.31 -14.72
CA ASP A 34 19.61 17.68 -14.29
C ASP A 34 19.86 16.40 -13.48
N LEU A 35 20.87 15.60 -13.87
CA LEU A 35 21.29 14.43 -13.12
C LEU A 35 21.83 14.81 -11.73
N LEU A 36 22.68 15.83 -11.64
CA LEU A 36 23.20 16.31 -10.36
C LEU A 36 22.07 16.86 -9.47
N LEU A 37 21.16 17.64 -10.04
CA LEU A 37 20.00 18.18 -9.33
C LEU A 37 19.10 17.07 -8.76
N PHE A 38 18.97 15.96 -9.49
CA PHE A 38 18.23 14.78 -9.03
C PHE A 38 19.00 13.93 -8.01
N LEU A 39 20.29 13.66 -8.25
CA LEU A 39 21.10 12.74 -7.47
C LEU A 39 21.61 13.32 -6.15
N ILE A 40 21.90 14.63 -6.07
CA ILE A 40 22.42 15.26 -4.86
C ILE A 40 21.46 15.09 -3.67
N PRO A 41 20.16 15.41 -3.77
CA PRO A 41 19.23 15.18 -2.66
C PRO A 41 19.15 13.71 -2.26
N ILE A 42 19.13 12.80 -3.23
CA ILE A 42 19.10 11.35 -2.98
C ILE A 42 20.34 10.91 -2.21
N ALA A 43 21.53 11.37 -2.62
CA ALA A 43 22.79 11.07 -1.97
C ALA A 43 22.83 11.59 -0.53
N VAL A 44 22.42 12.86 -0.31
CA VAL A 44 22.37 13.48 1.03
C VAL A 44 21.46 12.69 1.97
N PHE A 45 20.23 12.41 1.56
CA PHE A 45 19.30 11.65 2.41
C PHE A 45 19.71 10.20 2.61
N THR A 46 20.33 9.56 1.61
CA THR A 46 20.90 8.23 1.75
C THR A 46 22.02 8.24 2.80
N ALA A 47 22.94 9.21 2.73
CA ALA A 47 24.01 9.38 3.71
C ALA A 47 23.46 9.59 5.13
N LEU A 48 22.42 10.42 5.30
CA LEU A 48 21.75 10.62 6.60
C LEU A 48 21.13 9.32 7.15
N ILE A 49 20.54 8.49 6.29
CA ILE A 49 19.96 7.19 6.70
C ILE A 49 21.05 6.21 7.09
N LEU A 50 22.12 6.11 6.30
CA LEU A 50 23.27 5.24 6.58
C LEU A 50 23.94 5.65 7.90
N TYR A 51 24.11 6.96 8.12
CA TYR A 51 24.60 7.50 9.39
C TYR A 51 23.67 7.16 10.55
N HIS A 52 22.35 7.36 10.40
CA HIS A 52 21.38 7.01 11.44
C HIS A 52 21.41 5.51 11.79
N ASN A 53 21.51 4.64 10.78
CA ASN A 53 21.62 3.19 10.99
C ASN A 53 22.90 2.83 11.72
N TRP A 54 24.03 3.41 11.31
CA TRP A 54 25.31 3.21 11.99
C TRP A 54 25.25 3.66 13.45
N TYR A 55 24.73 4.86 13.72
CA TYR A 55 24.59 5.38 15.08
C TYR A 55 23.70 4.51 15.97
N ARG A 56 22.58 4.01 15.43
CA ARG A 56 21.60 3.23 16.22
C ARG A 56 21.95 1.77 16.39
N PHE A 57 22.52 1.13 15.36
CA PHE A 57 22.71 -0.32 15.30
C PHE A 57 24.18 -0.75 15.23
N GLY A 58 25.12 0.19 15.18
CA GLY A 58 26.55 -0.09 14.93
C GLY A 58 26.83 -0.62 13.52
N LYS A 59 25.83 -0.67 12.64
CA LYS A 59 25.92 -1.21 11.27
C LYS A 59 25.29 -0.24 10.27
N ILE A 60 26.04 0.05 9.22
CA ILE A 60 25.64 0.99 8.16
C ILE A 60 24.48 0.42 7.32
N ILE A 61 24.61 -0.85 6.92
CA ILE A 61 23.60 -1.59 6.15
C ILE A 61 22.94 -2.58 7.11
N MET A 62 21.78 -2.22 7.63
CA MET A 62 20.97 -3.09 8.47
C MET A 62 19.51 -3.03 7.99
N ASP A 63 18.98 -4.16 7.52
CA ASP A 63 17.53 -4.28 7.35
C ASP A 63 16.92 -4.61 8.72
N ALA A 64 16.02 -3.75 9.19
CA ALA A 64 15.32 -3.94 10.45
C ALA A 64 14.59 -5.30 10.54
N ARG A 65 14.25 -5.94 9.40
CA ARG A 65 13.64 -7.29 9.40
C ARG A 65 14.66 -8.40 9.60
N VAL A 66 15.86 -8.26 9.04
CA VAL A 66 16.97 -9.21 9.28
C VAL A 66 17.34 -9.17 10.76
N ALA A 67 17.29 -7.98 11.38
CA ALA A 67 17.47 -7.82 12.82
C ALA A 67 16.37 -8.52 13.65
N MET A 68 15.15 -8.67 13.11
CA MET A 68 13.98 -9.16 13.85
C MET A 68 13.70 -10.67 13.68
N ALA A 69 14.57 -11.43 13.01
CA ALA A 69 14.44 -12.89 12.82
C ALA A 69 13.01 -13.34 12.44
N ILE A 70 12.32 -12.55 11.61
CA ILE A 70 10.97 -12.89 11.16
C ILE A 70 11.10 -14.16 10.34
N PRO A 71 10.39 -15.26 10.69
CA PRO A 71 10.44 -16.49 9.92
C PRO A 71 10.13 -16.18 8.47
N GLN A 72 11.04 -16.54 7.57
CA GLN A 72 10.73 -16.49 6.16
C GLN A 72 9.57 -17.45 5.93
N GLU A 73 8.49 -16.95 5.36
CA GLU A 73 7.41 -17.82 4.94
C GLU A 73 7.93 -18.81 3.89
N PRO A 74 7.36 -20.02 3.84
CA PRO A 74 7.74 -21.03 2.85
C PRO A 74 7.74 -20.42 1.45
N GLU A 75 8.63 -20.91 0.58
CA GLU A 75 8.77 -20.44 -0.80
C GLU A 75 7.39 -20.34 -1.47
N ARG A 76 6.97 -19.11 -1.73
CA ARG A 76 5.68 -18.84 -2.38
C ARG A 76 5.92 -18.84 -3.88
N SER A 77 5.05 -19.54 -4.63
CA SER A 77 5.05 -19.43 -6.08
C SER A 77 4.82 -17.97 -6.51
N PHE A 78 5.43 -17.57 -7.63
CA PHE A 78 5.28 -16.21 -8.17
C PHE A 78 3.80 -15.82 -8.35
N LEU A 79 2.96 -16.74 -8.85
CA LEU A 79 1.53 -16.52 -9.05
C LEU A 79 0.78 -16.29 -7.73
N ASN A 80 1.13 -17.01 -6.67
CA ASN A 80 0.56 -16.77 -5.35
C ASN A 80 0.98 -15.38 -4.82
N GLY A 81 2.24 -15.00 -5.02
CA GLY A 81 2.71 -13.66 -4.68
C GLY A 81 1.95 -12.56 -5.44
N LEU A 82 1.71 -12.76 -6.74
CA LEU A 82 0.94 -11.84 -7.57
C LEU A 82 -0.52 -11.72 -7.10
N TYR A 83 -1.18 -12.86 -6.84
CA TYR A 83 -2.53 -12.89 -6.30
C TYR A 83 -2.62 -12.13 -4.97
N LYS A 84 -1.67 -12.39 -4.05
CA LYS A 84 -1.61 -11.70 -2.76
C LYS A 84 -1.42 -10.19 -2.89
N VAL A 85 -0.51 -9.75 -3.76
CA VAL A 85 -0.28 -8.32 -3.97
C VAL A 85 -1.49 -7.64 -4.63
N LEU A 86 -2.20 -8.31 -5.54
CA LEU A 86 -3.21 -7.66 -6.36
C LEU A 86 -4.64 -7.80 -5.85
N LEU A 87 -5.05 -9.00 -5.41
CA LEU A 87 -6.47 -9.37 -5.27
C LEU A 87 -6.86 -9.93 -3.89
N ASP A 88 -5.88 -10.28 -3.06
CA ASP A 88 -6.14 -10.85 -1.73
C ASP A 88 -6.96 -9.91 -0.82
N GLY A 89 -7.83 -10.49 0.00
CA GLY A 89 -8.75 -9.72 0.85
C GLY A 89 -8.07 -8.98 2.01
N GLU A 90 -6.87 -9.40 2.41
CA GLU A 90 -6.13 -8.79 3.51
C GLU A 90 -5.12 -7.74 3.02
N THR A 91 -4.48 -7.99 1.86
CA THR A 91 -3.32 -7.22 1.39
C THR A 91 -3.43 -6.72 -0.05
N GLY A 92 -4.46 -7.17 -0.77
CA GLY A 92 -4.65 -6.98 -2.20
C GLY A 92 -4.85 -5.52 -2.59
N PHE A 93 -4.01 -5.06 -3.50
CA PHE A 93 -3.98 -3.68 -3.96
C PHE A 93 -5.30 -3.22 -4.59
N PHE A 94 -5.87 -4.02 -5.50
CA PHE A 94 -7.15 -3.72 -6.14
C PHE A 94 -8.35 -4.02 -5.24
N PHE A 95 -8.17 -4.80 -4.18
CA PHE A 95 -9.24 -5.01 -3.19
C PHE A 95 -9.51 -3.70 -2.41
N PHE A 96 -8.45 -3.04 -1.92
CA PHE A 96 -8.58 -1.77 -1.18
C PHE A 96 -8.65 -0.52 -2.08
N ASN A 97 -8.20 -0.62 -3.33
CA ASN A 97 -8.22 0.47 -4.30
C ASN A 97 -8.80 -0.01 -5.64
N PRO A 98 -10.07 -0.46 -5.69
CA PRO A 98 -10.65 -1.03 -6.89
C PRO A 98 -10.66 -0.08 -8.08
N VAL A 99 -10.71 1.23 -7.85
CA VAL A 99 -10.60 2.25 -8.91
C VAL A 99 -9.30 2.14 -9.71
N LEU A 100 -8.25 1.56 -9.14
CA LEU A 100 -6.97 1.41 -9.82
C LEU A 100 -6.95 0.27 -10.83
N VAL A 101 -7.99 -0.57 -10.94
CA VAL A 101 -8.08 -1.61 -11.98
C VAL A 101 -7.98 -1.02 -13.40
N PHE A 102 -8.44 0.22 -13.57
CA PHE A 102 -8.34 0.98 -14.82
C PHE A 102 -6.90 1.28 -15.26
N PHE A 103 -5.91 1.11 -14.37
CA PHE A 103 -4.50 1.14 -14.73
C PHE A 103 -4.17 0.15 -15.85
N ILE A 104 -4.76 -1.06 -15.79
CA ILE A 104 -4.56 -2.11 -16.80
C ILE A 104 -5.01 -1.60 -18.18
N GLY A 105 -6.16 -0.92 -18.23
CA GLY A 105 -6.64 -0.24 -19.43
C GLY A 105 -5.67 0.82 -19.94
N GLY A 106 -5.10 1.62 -19.03
CA GLY A 106 -4.14 2.67 -19.37
C GLY A 106 -2.81 2.15 -19.94
N LEU A 107 -2.40 0.93 -19.58
CA LEU A 107 -1.20 0.30 -20.16
C LEU A 107 -1.31 0.12 -21.69
N PHE A 108 -2.50 -0.10 -22.23
CA PHE A 108 -2.70 -0.22 -23.69
C PHE A 108 -2.49 1.12 -24.42
N PHE A 109 -2.56 2.25 -23.72
CA PHE A 109 -2.36 3.59 -24.29
C PHE A 109 -0.90 4.07 -24.24
N LEU A 110 0.02 3.30 -23.65
CA LEU A 110 1.45 3.66 -23.56
C LEU A 110 2.07 3.88 -24.94
N LYS A 111 1.62 3.14 -25.97
CA LYS A 111 2.07 3.31 -27.36
C LYS A 111 1.73 4.70 -27.92
N LYS A 112 0.62 5.30 -27.48
CA LYS A 112 0.15 6.61 -27.95
C LYS A 112 0.78 7.76 -27.18
N LYS A 113 1.12 7.57 -25.90
CA LYS A 113 1.74 8.60 -25.06
C LYS A 113 2.99 8.06 -24.37
N LYS A 114 4.14 8.34 -24.98
CA LYS A 114 5.46 7.96 -24.44
C LYS A 114 5.73 8.51 -23.03
N ALA A 115 5.12 9.65 -22.67
CA ALA A 115 5.26 10.25 -21.33
C ALA A 115 4.77 9.34 -20.19
N LEU A 116 3.89 8.37 -20.45
CA LEU A 116 3.35 7.46 -19.45
C LEU A 116 4.21 6.21 -19.23
N ILE A 117 5.22 5.98 -20.08
CA ILE A 117 6.07 4.79 -20.01
C ILE A 117 6.83 4.74 -18.69
N LEU A 118 7.43 5.86 -18.27
CA LEU A 118 8.21 5.91 -17.03
C LEU A 118 7.36 5.63 -15.78
N PRO A 119 6.20 6.29 -15.56
CA PRO A 119 5.27 5.93 -14.49
C PRO A 119 4.86 4.45 -14.50
N ALA A 120 4.61 3.89 -15.69
CA ALA A 120 4.19 2.49 -15.83
C ALA A 120 5.30 1.53 -15.41
N ILE A 121 6.54 1.78 -15.85
CA ILE A 121 7.71 0.99 -15.48
C ILE A 121 7.92 1.02 -13.97
N ILE A 122 7.86 2.21 -13.34
CA ILE A 122 8.04 2.34 -11.88
C ILE A 122 6.96 1.56 -11.12
N ALA A 123 5.69 1.70 -11.53
CA ALA A 123 4.57 1.00 -10.91
C ALA A 123 4.70 -0.53 -11.02
N LEU A 124 4.96 -1.04 -12.22
CA LEU A 124 5.08 -2.47 -12.50
C LEU A 124 6.31 -3.09 -11.83
N GLN A 125 7.45 -2.40 -11.89
CA GLN A 125 8.67 -2.85 -11.22
C GLN A 125 8.47 -2.92 -9.71
N THR A 126 7.76 -1.96 -9.11
CA THR A 126 7.50 -1.99 -7.67
C THR A 126 6.65 -3.20 -7.30
N ILE A 127 5.61 -3.53 -8.06
CA ILE A 127 4.85 -4.79 -7.85
C ILE A 127 5.78 -6.00 -7.93
N LEU A 128 6.62 -6.07 -8.97
CA LEU A 128 7.55 -7.17 -9.18
C LEU A 128 8.52 -7.34 -8.02
N LEU A 129 9.12 -6.24 -7.55
CA LEU A 129 10.04 -6.26 -6.41
C LEU A 129 9.36 -6.73 -5.12
N LEU A 130 8.09 -6.38 -4.90
CA LEU A 130 7.36 -6.85 -3.72
C LEU A 130 7.11 -8.35 -3.76
N ILE A 131 6.85 -8.91 -4.94
CA ILE A 131 6.71 -10.35 -5.14
C ILE A 131 8.05 -11.04 -4.93
N VAL A 132 9.11 -10.58 -5.61
CA VAL A 132 10.46 -11.18 -5.55
C VAL A 132 11.06 -11.11 -4.15
N LEU A 133 10.89 -9.99 -3.44
CA LEU A 133 11.39 -9.82 -2.07
C LEU A 133 10.44 -10.41 -1.01
N ASN A 134 9.33 -11.03 -1.42
CA ASN A 134 8.26 -11.52 -0.55
C ASN A 134 7.81 -10.46 0.49
N ARG A 135 7.76 -9.19 0.07
CA ARG A 135 7.38 -8.03 0.90
C ARG A 135 5.89 -7.71 0.75
N ILE A 136 5.05 -8.74 0.83
CA ILE A 136 3.61 -8.65 0.58
C ILE A 136 2.81 -8.33 1.86
N ASP A 137 3.48 -8.33 3.01
CA ASP A 137 2.93 -7.97 4.32
C ASP A 137 2.23 -6.59 4.32
N GLY A 138 0.91 -6.59 4.18
CA GLY A 138 0.04 -5.45 4.47
C GLY A 138 -0.09 -5.21 5.98
N ARG A 139 -0.04 -6.28 6.79
CA ARG A 139 -0.23 -6.25 8.26
C ARG A 139 -1.39 -5.32 8.63
N TRP A 140 -1.11 -4.31 9.45
CA TRP A 140 -2.05 -3.32 9.97
C TRP A 140 -2.46 -2.24 8.97
N CYS A 141 -2.01 -2.34 7.72
CA CYS A 141 -2.34 -1.38 6.67
C CYS A 141 -3.38 -2.01 5.75
N TRP A 142 -4.38 -1.21 5.37
CA TRP A 142 -5.44 -1.60 4.46
C TRP A 142 -4.87 -1.64 3.03
N GLY A 143 -4.21 -2.77 2.72
CA GLY A 143 -3.43 -3.00 1.53
C GLY A 143 -1.91 -3.00 1.76
N THR A 144 -1.17 -3.36 0.72
CA THR A 144 0.30 -3.40 0.79
C THR A 144 0.88 -2.00 0.98
N ARG A 145 1.29 -1.64 2.21
CA ARG A 145 1.93 -0.35 2.57
C ARG A 145 3.13 0.04 1.70
N PHE A 146 3.71 -0.91 0.99
CA PHE A 146 4.84 -0.68 0.10
C PHE A 146 4.43 -0.05 -1.24
N LEU A 147 3.15 -0.16 -1.63
CA LEU A 147 2.63 0.45 -2.84
C LEU A 147 2.24 1.93 -2.66
N MET A 148 2.21 2.45 -1.42
CA MET A 148 1.81 3.84 -1.16
C MET A 148 2.64 4.87 -1.94
N GLY A 149 3.96 4.64 -2.07
CA GLY A 149 4.85 5.54 -2.81
C GLY A 149 4.61 5.55 -4.32
N VAL A 150 3.97 4.51 -4.87
CA VAL A 150 3.70 4.38 -6.31
C VAL A 150 2.24 4.55 -6.69
N LEU A 151 1.33 4.69 -5.72
CA LEU A 151 -0.08 5.01 -5.94
C LEU A 151 -0.30 6.18 -6.94
N PRO A 152 0.46 7.30 -6.88
CA PRO A 152 0.31 8.38 -7.85
C PRO A 152 0.57 7.96 -9.30
N PHE A 153 1.48 7.02 -9.54
CA PHE A 153 1.77 6.53 -10.89
C PHE A 153 0.63 5.65 -11.42
N PHE A 154 0.02 4.82 -10.56
CA PHE A 154 -1.20 4.09 -10.92
C PHE A 154 -2.34 5.06 -11.27
N ALA A 155 -2.60 6.03 -10.38
CA ALA A 155 -3.65 7.02 -10.57
C ALA A 155 -3.47 7.84 -11.86
N LEU A 156 -2.23 8.28 -12.15
CA LEU A 156 -1.92 9.03 -13.37
C LEU A 156 -2.29 8.26 -14.64
N ILE A 157 -1.95 6.97 -14.70
CA ILE A 157 -2.24 6.10 -15.85
C ILE A 157 -3.75 5.80 -15.94
N THR A 158 -4.41 5.58 -14.80
CA THR A 158 -5.87 5.43 -14.71
C THR A 158 -6.61 6.66 -15.24
N VAL A 159 -6.22 7.86 -14.82
CA VAL A 159 -6.85 9.12 -15.28
C VAL A 159 -6.67 9.28 -16.79
N PHE A 160 -5.49 8.94 -17.30
CA PHE A 160 -5.22 9.03 -18.74
C PHE A 160 -6.11 8.07 -19.55
N PHE A 161 -6.27 6.83 -19.07
CA PHE A 161 -7.18 5.86 -19.70
C PHE A 161 -8.61 6.40 -19.83
N LEU A 162 -9.13 7.00 -18.76
CA LEU A 162 -10.49 7.55 -18.74
C LEU A 162 -10.63 8.80 -19.60
N LYS A 163 -9.59 9.62 -19.67
CA LYS A 163 -9.57 10.81 -20.54
C LYS A 163 -9.67 10.43 -22.02
N GLU A 164 -8.94 9.40 -22.43
CA GLU A 164 -8.95 8.92 -23.83
C GLU A 164 -10.21 8.11 -24.14
N ASN A 165 -10.77 7.42 -23.15
CA ASN A 165 -11.97 6.60 -23.33
C ASN A 165 -13.25 7.39 -23.01
N LYS A 166 -13.92 7.91 -24.04
CA LYS A 166 -15.16 8.69 -23.93
C LYS A 166 -16.41 7.85 -23.61
N ASN A 167 -16.28 6.56 -23.30
CA ASN A 167 -17.41 5.70 -22.99
C ASN A 167 -18.08 6.11 -21.65
N LYS A 168 -19.35 6.50 -21.71
CA LYS A 168 -20.14 6.90 -20.54
C LYS A 168 -20.34 5.76 -19.54
N ILE A 169 -20.51 4.53 -20.00
CA ILE A 169 -20.68 3.35 -19.14
C ILE A 169 -19.43 3.14 -18.29
N LEU A 170 -18.26 3.24 -18.92
CA LEU A 170 -16.97 3.12 -18.26
C LEU A 170 -16.75 4.23 -17.22
N SER A 171 -17.22 5.44 -17.52
CA SER A 171 -17.19 6.55 -16.58
C SER A 171 -18.07 6.29 -15.35
N TYR A 172 -19.29 5.76 -15.54
CA TYR A 172 -20.14 5.36 -14.41
C TYR A 172 -19.48 4.27 -13.57
N PHE A 173 -18.91 3.24 -14.22
CA PHE A 173 -18.18 2.19 -13.52
C PHE A 173 -16.99 2.75 -12.73
N PHE A 174 -16.25 3.70 -13.32
CA PHE A 174 -15.18 4.41 -12.62
C PHE A 174 -15.65 5.13 -11.38
N TYR A 175 -16.72 5.93 -11.47
CA TYR A 175 -17.23 6.64 -10.29
C TYR A 175 -17.68 5.67 -9.21
N THR A 176 -18.36 4.57 -9.58
CA THR A 176 -18.74 3.52 -8.62
C THR A 176 -17.51 2.95 -7.90
N LEU A 177 -16.48 2.51 -8.64
CA LEU A 177 -15.26 1.97 -8.02
C LEU A 177 -14.48 3.02 -7.24
N PHE A 178 -14.49 4.28 -7.67
CA PHE A 178 -13.88 5.40 -6.95
C PHE A 178 -14.55 5.59 -5.58
N PHE A 179 -15.88 5.61 -5.52
CA PHE A 179 -16.60 5.73 -4.26
C PHE A 179 -16.37 4.53 -3.34
N ILE A 180 -16.30 3.31 -3.89
CA ILE A 180 -15.95 2.12 -3.10
C ILE A 180 -14.54 2.26 -2.52
N SER A 181 -13.56 2.63 -3.35
CA SER A 181 -12.17 2.87 -2.91
C SER A 181 -12.12 3.94 -1.82
N PHE A 182 -12.83 5.06 -2.02
CA PHE A 182 -12.91 6.14 -1.06
C PHE A 182 -13.50 5.68 0.27
N THR A 183 -14.55 4.85 0.24
CA THR A 183 -15.18 4.32 1.46
C THR A 183 -14.21 3.44 2.24
N PHE A 184 -13.45 2.57 1.56
CA PHE A 184 -12.41 1.76 2.21
C PHE A 184 -11.34 2.64 2.85
N GLN A 185 -10.81 3.62 2.11
CA GLN A 185 -9.76 4.51 2.62
C GLN A 185 -10.27 5.40 3.78
N LEU A 186 -11.50 5.93 3.68
CA LEU A 186 -12.10 6.72 4.74
C LEU A 186 -12.32 5.89 6.00
N SER A 187 -12.81 4.66 5.85
CA SER A 187 -12.96 3.72 6.96
C SER A 187 -11.61 3.42 7.62
N ALA A 188 -10.54 3.27 6.84
CA ALA A 188 -9.19 3.06 7.34
C ALA A 188 -8.65 4.25 8.15
N VAL A 189 -8.99 5.49 7.75
CA VAL A 189 -8.58 6.72 8.46
C VAL A 189 -9.39 6.91 9.75
N ILE A 190 -10.68 6.60 9.72
CA ILE A 190 -11.56 6.72 10.90
C ILE A 190 -11.26 5.60 11.91
N ALA A 191 -10.77 4.45 11.44
CA ALA A 191 -10.36 3.35 12.28
C ALA A 191 -9.32 3.82 13.31
N ASN A 192 -9.66 3.77 14.59
CA ASN A 192 -8.65 3.94 15.63
C ASN A 192 -7.85 2.63 15.73
N PRO A 193 -6.58 2.57 15.28
CA PRO A 193 -5.78 1.37 15.36
C PRO A 193 -5.58 0.90 16.81
N MET A 194 -5.64 1.83 17.77
CA MET A 194 -5.52 1.50 19.20
C MET A 194 -6.64 0.61 19.67
N ASN A 195 -7.87 0.77 19.16
CA ASN A 195 -8.97 -0.11 19.57
C ASN A 195 -8.69 -1.56 19.18
N PHE A 196 -8.03 -1.79 18.04
CA PHE A 196 -7.63 -3.14 17.65
C PHE A 196 -6.59 -3.73 18.61
N PHE A 197 -5.58 -2.94 19.00
CA PHE A 197 -4.57 -3.37 19.98
C PHE A 197 -5.15 -3.57 21.38
N LEU A 198 -6.24 -2.88 21.71
CA LEU A 198 -6.86 -2.91 23.03
C LEU A 198 -7.99 -3.94 23.15
N GLN A 199 -8.53 -4.49 22.05
CA GLN A 199 -9.81 -5.20 22.09
C GLN A 199 -9.81 -6.64 22.60
N PRO A 200 -8.70 -7.38 22.62
CA PRO A 200 -8.63 -8.52 23.55
C PRO A 200 -7.22 -8.72 24.06
N LEU A 201 -6.64 -7.68 24.63
CA LEU A 201 -5.79 -7.92 25.79
C LEU A 201 -6.77 -8.29 26.93
N HIS A 202 -7.26 -9.53 26.90
CA HIS A 202 -8.07 -10.11 27.98
C HIS A 202 -7.38 -9.70 29.28
N LYS A 203 -8.12 -9.22 30.28
CA LYS A 203 -7.54 -8.76 31.56
C LYS A 203 -6.44 -9.73 32.07
N ASN A 204 -6.64 -11.03 31.83
CA ASN A 204 -5.71 -12.12 32.13
C ASN A 204 -4.43 -12.16 31.25
N GLN A 205 -4.49 -11.84 29.96
CA GLN A 205 -3.31 -11.71 29.09
C GLN A 205 -2.50 -10.44 29.38
N VAL A 206 -3.15 -9.32 29.73
CA VAL A 206 -2.44 -8.12 30.23
C VAL A 206 -1.71 -8.45 31.52
N ILE A 207 -2.41 -9.09 32.47
CA ILE A 207 -1.81 -9.52 33.73
C ILE A 207 -0.67 -10.50 33.49
N HIS A 208 -0.79 -11.42 32.52
CA HIS A 208 0.28 -12.36 32.17
C HIS A 208 1.49 -11.65 31.53
N GLN A 209 1.28 -10.71 30.61
CA GLN A 209 2.35 -9.93 30.00
C GLN A 209 3.02 -8.98 31.01
N LEU A 210 2.25 -8.34 31.90
CA LEU A 210 2.79 -7.53 32.99
C LEU A 210 3.55 -8.38 34.01
N LYS A 211 3.07 -9.59 34.33
CA LYS A 211 3.82 -10.55 35.17
C LYS A 211 5.12 -10.99 34.50
N GLN A 212 5.10 -11.30 33.20
CA GLN A 212 6.32 -11.63 32.45
C GLN A 212 7.29 -10.45 32.38
N ALA A 213 6.80 -9.23 32.10
CA ALA A 213 7.63 -8.03 32.08
C ALA A 213 8.24 -7.73 33.46
N SER A 214 7.45 -7.87 34.54
CA SER A 214 7.93 -7.74 35.92
C SER A 214 8.99 -8.80 36.26
N GLN A 215 8.82 -10.05 35.81
CA GLN A 215 9.82 -11.11 35.97
C GLN A 215 11.10 -10.86 35.17
N CYS A 216 11.01 -10.29 33.97
CA CYS A 216 12.16 -9.89 33.17
C CYS A 216 12.92 -8.67 33.73
N LEU A 217 12.23 -7.80 34.47
CA LEU A 217 12.86 -6.66 35.15
C LEU A 217 13.55 -7.07 36.46
N THR A 218 13.10 -8.16 37.09
CA THR A 218 13.62 -8.64 38.38
C THR A 218 14.62 -9.78 38.26
N LYS A 219 14.71 -10.44 37.10
CA LYS A 219 15.71 -11.49 36.83
C LYS A 219 16.47 -11.20 35.53
N PRO A 220 17.81 -11.35 35.51
CA PRO A 220 18.59 -11.21 34.28
C PRO A 220 18.14 -12.25 33.24
N SER A 221 17.64 -11.74 32.11
CA SER A 221 17.27 -12.36 30.83
C SER A 221 16.91 -13.86 30.85
N PRO A 222 15.62 -14.23 30.67
CA PRO A 222 15.27 -15.61 30.42
C PRO A 222 15.84 -16.07 29.07
N ARG A 223 16.53 -17.22 29.10
CA ARG A 223 16.90 -18.00 27.91
C ARG A 223 15.65 -18.16 27.03
N ILE A 224 15.72 -17.67 25.80
CA ILE A 224 14.66 -17.81 24.80
C ILE A 224 14.42 -19.31 24.60
N GLU A 225 13.33 -19.84 25.19
CA GLU A 225 12.86 -21.19 24.89
C GLU A 225 12.43 -21.24 23.42
N LYS A 226 13.24 -21.94 22.62
CA LYS A 226 12.92 -22.34 21.26
C LYS A 226 11.62 -23.16 21.30
N GLY A 227 10.51 -22.62 20.79
CA GLY A 227 9.36 -23.50 20.53
C GLY A 227 8.07 -22.85 20.09
N ARG A 228 7.64 -21.73 20.68
CA ARG A 228 6.36 -21.10 20.31
C ARG A 228 6.46 -19.58 20.27
N THR A 229 6.67 -19.06 19.08
CA THR A 229 6.58 -17.63 18.82
C THR A 229 5.10 -17.21 18.79
N TYR A 230 4.78 -16.03 19.34
CA TYR A 230 3.45 -15.39 19.32
C TYR A 230 2.76 -15.42 17.94
N THR A 231 3.54 -15.52 16.86
CA THR A 231 3.08 -15.70 15.48
C THR A 231 2.26 -16.97 15.24
N GLN A 232 2.44 -18.05 16.01
CA GLN A 232 1.68 -19.30 15.82
C GLN A 232 0.23 -19.20 16.33
N VAL A 233 -0.04 -18.40 17.36
CA VAL A 233 -1.39 -18.23 17.91
C VAL A 233 -2.27 -17.37 16.99
N TRP A 234 -1.66 -16.44 16.25
CA TRP A 234 -2.37 -15.60 15.28
C TRP A 234 -2.67 -16.30 13.95
N ARG A 235 -1.83 -17.25 13.54
CA ARG A 235 -1.98 -17.97 12.26
C ARG A 235 -3.22 -18.89 12.22
N ALA A 236 -3.85 -19.16 13.36
CA ALA A 236 -5.01 -20.04 13.50
C ALA A 236 -6.37 -19.39 13.19
N ARG A 237 -6.43 -18.11 12.81
CA ARG A 237 -7.65 -17.47 12.31
C ARG A 237 -7.40 -16.91 10.91
N HIS A 238 -7.66 -17.72 9.89
CA HIS A 238 -7.97 -17.16 8.57
C HIS A 238 -9.29 -16.42 8.72
N PHE A 239 -9.23 -15.08 8.64
CA PHE A 239 -10.42 -14.28 8.46
C PHE A 239 -10.56 -14.05 6.96
N ASP A 240 -11.68 -14.43 6.37
CA ASP A 240 -11.96 -14.01 5.01
C ASP A 240 -12.01 -12.47 4.97
N GLY A 241 -11.54 -11.83 3.89
CA GLY A 241 -11.39 -10.35 3.85
C GLY A 241 -12.68 -9.59 4.19
N LEU A 242 -13.85 -10.20 3.94
CA LEU A 242 -15.17 -9.72 4.36
C LEU A 242 -15.36 -9.77 5.88
N ASP A 243 -14.99 -10.88 6.53
CA ASP A 243 -15.02 -11.01 7.99
C ASP A 243 -14.04 -10.06 8.67
N PHE A 244 -12.86 -9.85 8.09
CA PHE A 244 -11.91 -8.86 8.58
C PHE A 244 -12.47 -7.44 8.51
N TRP A 245 -13.21 -7.10 7.46
CA TRP A 245 -13.90 -5.81 7.34
C TRP A 245 -14.98 -5.66 8.42
N PHE A 246 -15.83 -6.67 8.62
CA PHE A 246 -16.86 -6.65 9.67
C PHE A 246 -16.30 -6.67 11.09
N LEU A 247 -15.21 -7.42 11.34
CA LEU A 247 -14.49 -7.39 12.62
C LEU A 247 -13.88 -6.02 12.88
N ASN A 248 -13.31 -5.37 11.86
CA ASN A 248 -12.77 -4.01 12.02
C ASN A 248 -13.88 -3.00 12.28
N LEU A 249 -15.04 -3.08 11.62
CA LEU A 249 -16.19 -2.24 11.94
C LEU A 249 -16.67 -2.44 13.39
N ARG A 250 -16.77 -3.70 13.84
CA ARG A 250 -17.03 -3.99 15.27
C ARG A 250 -15.92 -3.46 16.16
N ALA A 251 -14.67 -3.52 15.71
CA ALA A 251 -13.52 -3.08 16.47
C ALA A 251 -13.46 -1.56 16.67
N MET A 252 -14.05 -0.81 15.74
CA MET A 252 -14.19 0.63 15.81
C MET A 252 -15.28 1.10 16.80
N GLY A 253 -15.92 0.20 17.56
CA GLY A 253 -17.02 0.56 18.47
C GLY A 253 -18.32 0.92 17.74
N ILE A 254 -18.33 0.82 16.41
CA ILE A 254 -19.54 0.87 15.61
C ILE A 254 -20.26 -0.45 15.88
N ARG A 255 -21.19 -0.46 16.85
CA ARG A 255 -22.12 -1.58 16.99
C ARG A 255 -22.86 -1.67 15.67
N ALA A 256 -22.45 -2.61 14.83
CA ALA A 256 -23.11 -3.00 13.60
C ALA A 256 -24.46 -3.65 13.95
N ARG A 257 -25.38 -2.86 14.52
CA ARG A 257 -26.83 -3.11 14.47
C ARG A 257 -27.43 -2.54 13.19
N TYR A 258 -26.64 -1.76 12.44
CA TYR A 258 -27.00 -1.26 11.12
C TYR A 258 -26.60 -2.27 10.06
N TRP A 259 -27.54 -3.17 9.77
CA TRP A 259 -27.62 -3.89 8.51
C TRP A 259 -27.65 -2.88 7.35
N LEU A 260 -26.50 -2.59 6.75
CA LEU A 260 -26.38 -2.01 5.41
C LEU A 260 -26.75 -0.53 5.06
N PRO A 261 -27.08 0.47 5.92
CA PRO A 261 -27.62 1.73 5.38
C PRO A 261 -26.59 2.80 4.95
N PRO A 262 -25.59 3.27 5.73
CA PRO A 262 -24.88 4.50 5.38
C PRO A 262 -24.13 4.44 4.05
N VAL A 263 -23.42 3.34 3.77
CA VAL A 263 -22.61 3.21 2.56
C VAL A 263 -23.49 2.99 1.33
N LEU A 264 -24.50 2.13 1.42
CA LEU A 264 -25.44 1.94 0.30
C LEU A 264 -26.33 3.16 0.07
N LEU A 265 -26.73 3.86 1.14
CA LEU A 265 -27.45 5.13 1.05
C LEU A 265 -26.57 6.22 0.43
N LEU A 266 -25.29 6.31 0.79
CA LEU A 266 -24.34 7.23 0.15
C LEU A 266 -24.13 6.86 -1.32
N VAL A 267 -23.93 5.58 -1.64
CA VAL A 267 -23.83 5.10 -3.02
C VAL A 267 -25.12 5.41 -3.78
N PHE A 268 -26.29 5.20 -3.18
CA PHE A 268 -27.59 5.48 -3.79
C PHE A 268 -27.85 6.98 -3.99
N ILE A 269 -27.58 7.81 -2.99
CA ILE A 269 -27.67 9.28 -3.07
C ILE A 269 -26.74 9.80 -4.16
N ASN A 270 -25.53 9.25 -4.27
CA ASN A 270 -24.55 9.68 -5.27
C ASN A 270 -24.91 9.19 -6.68
N LEU A 271 -25.37 7.94 -6.84
CA LEU A 271 -25.88 7.44 -8.12
C LEU A 271 -27.11 8.22 -8.58
N TYR A 272 -28.02 8.55 -7.66
CA TYR A 272 -29.20 9.38 -7.92
C TYR A 272 -28.80 10.82 -8.31
N SER A 273 -27.85 11.42 -7.58
CA SER A 273 -27.35 12.77 -7.87
C SER A 273 -26.63 12.84 -9.22
N ALA A 274 -25.80 11.84 -9.53
CA ALA A 274 -25.14 11.72 -10.82
C ALA A 274 -26.18 11.58 -11.95
N ALA A 275 -27.16 10.67 -11.80
CA ALA A 275 -28.23 10.48 -12.78
C ALA A 275 -29.02 11.79 -13.03
N LYS A 276 -29.31 12.55 -11.97
CA LYS A 276 -30.00 13.85 -12.07
C LYS A 276 -29.17 14.90 -12.80
N LEU A 277 -27.85 14.94 -12.56
CA LEU A 277 -26.92 15.87 -13.23
C LEU A 277 -26.81 15.59 -14.72
N PHE A 278 -26.77 14.31 -15.12
CA PHE A 278 -26.63 13.92 -16.52
C PHE A 278 -27.94 13.99 -17.32
N ARG A 279 -29.10 13.95 -16.64
CA ARG A 279 -30.41 14.08 -17.30
C ARG A 279 -30.72 15.51 -17.77
N LYS A 280 -30.02 16.53 -17.26
CA LYS A 280 -30.23 17.95 -17.62
C LYS A 280 -29.53 18.42 -18.90
N LYS A 281 -28.73 17.58 -19.57
CA LYS A 281 -28.18 17.90 -20.90
C LYS A 281 -29.00 17.22 -21.99
N GLY A 282 -30.24 17.67 -22.17
CA GLY A 282 -30.92 17.53 -23.47
C GLY A 282 -30.23 18.45 -24.49
N PRO A 283 -30.30 18.15 -25.80
CA PRO A 283 -29.71 19.00 -26.83
C PRO A 283 -30.31 20.41 -26.70
N ALA A 284 -29.46 21.41 -26.56
CA ALA A 284 -29.85 22.78 -26.85
C ALA A 284 -30.11 22.84 -28.35
N THR A 285 -31.40 22.84 -28.72
CA THR A 285 -31.88 23.21 -30.05
C THR A 285 -31.56 24.67 -30.30
#